data_AF-A0AA40BM60-F1
#
_entry.id   AF-A0AA40BM60-F1
#
_cell.length_a   1.000
_cell.length_b   1.000
_cell.length_c   1.000
_cell.angle_alpha   90.00
_cell.angle_beta   90.00
_cell.angle_gamma   90.00
#
_symmetry.space_group_name_H-M   'P 1'
#
loop_
_entity.id
_entity.type
_entity.pdbx_description
1 polymer ?
#
loop_
_entity_poly.entity_id
_entity_poly.type
_entity_poly.pdbx_seq_one_letter_code
_entity_poly.pdbx_strand_id
1 'polypeptide(L)'
;LKCAAMAMGNMVDIRRNSEILGTLPGKCGAPPKSCRRMMCEQTSALYFCNELDTPLEVDCRHVAEFIEQIWVNCCMHQLTTSGVTRSKEGFSAWLGYGNCNHSPNVPP
;
A
#
# COMPACT_ATOMS: atom_id res chain seq x y z
N LEU A 1 1.18 -6.37 11.59
CA LEU A 1 1.69 -5.03 11.21
C LEU A 1 3.19 -4.98 11.48
N LYS A 2 3.97 -4.38 10.57
CA LYS A 2 5.39 -4.06 10.78
C LYS A 2 5.66 -2.65 10.23
N CYS A 3 6.16 -1.75 11.06
CA CYS A 3 6.61 -0.41 10.67
C CYS A 3 8.04 -0.44 10.12
N ALA A 4 8.45 0.60 9.41
CA ALA A 4 9.78 0.73 8.80
C ALA A 4 10.15 -0.49 7.94
N ALA A 5 9.19 -1.03 7.19
CA ALA A 5 9.36 -2.27 6.42
C ALA A 5 10.10 -2.07 5.09
N MET A 6 10.19 -0.82 4.63
CA MET A 6 10.87 -0.38 3.41
C MET A 6 11.37 1.07 3.59
N ALA A 7 12.04 1.64 2.59
CA ALA A 7 12.40 3.05 2.63
C ALA A 7 11.16 3.94 2.86
N MET A 8 11.31 5.03 3.61
CA MET A 8 10.17 5.85 4.03
C MET A 8 9.70 6.78 2.92
N GLY A 9 8.38 6.89 2.76
CA GLY A 9 7.74 7.88 1.89
C GLY A 9 7.38 9.14 2.66
N ASN A 10 7.09 10.23 1.95
CA ASN A 10 6.47 11.43 2.51
C ASN A 10 5.07 11.12 3.06
N MET A 11 4.87 11.52 4.30
CA MET A 11 3.66 11.29 5.08
C MET A 11 2.40 11.94 4.47
N VAL A 12 2.49 13.18 3.97
CA VAL A 12 1.35 13.92 3.42
C VAL A 12 0.77 13.23 2.19
N ASP A 13 1.66 12.87 1.27
CA ASP A 13 1.33 12.15 0.03
C ASP A 13 0.68 10.79 0.33
N ILE A 14 1.24 10.07 1.31
CA ILE A 14 0.73 8.78 1.78
C ILE A 14 -0.73 8.87 2.26
N ARG A 15 -1.03 9.86 3.11
CA ARG A 15 -2.37 10.01 3.69
C ARG A 15 -3.39 10.32 2.62
N ARG A 16 -3.07 11.31 1.77
CA ARG A 16 -3.92 11.71 0.64
C ARG A 16 -4.20 10.53 -0.28
N ASN A 17 -3.17 9.74 -0.61
CA ASN A 17 -3.31 8.56 -1.45
C ASN A 17 -4.19 7.48 -0.81
N SER A 18 -4.10 7.27 0.50
CA SER A 18 -4.94 6.33 1.24
C SER A 18 -6.42 6.74 1.18
N GLU A 19 -6.70 8.03 1.45
CA GLU A 19 -8.04 8.62 1.37
C GLU A 19 -8.63 8.46 -0.04
N ILE A 20 -7.85 8.77 -1.09
CA ILE A 20 -8.29 8.58 -2.48
C ILE A 20 -8.57 7.10 -2.76
N LEU A 21 -7.66 6.19 -2.42
CA LEU A 21 -7.82 4.74 -2.63
C LEU A 21 -9.11 4.22 -1.99
N GLY A 22 -9.46 4.73 -0.80
CA GLY A 22 -10.70 4.38 -0.10
C GLY A 22 -11.99 4.83 -0.78
N THR A 23 -11.92 5.83 -1.65
CA THR A 23 -13.06 6.37 -2.41
C THR A 23 -13.19 5.80 -3.81
N LEU A 24 -12.16 5.12 -4.32
CA LEU A 24 -12.19 4.54 -5.67
C LEU A 24 -13.24 3.43 -5.73
N PRO A 25 -14.15 3.46 -6.73
CA PRO A 25 -15.05 2.34 -6.97
C PRO A 25 -14.27 1.15 -7.55
N GLY A 26 -14.69 -0.07 -7.21
CA GLY A 26 -14.18 -1.30 -7.82
C GLY A 26 -13.19 -2.09 -6.97
N LYS A 27 -12.49 -3.02 -7.64
CA LYS A 27 -11.59 -3.99 -7.02
C LYS A 27 -10.12 -3.64 -7.25
N CYS A 28 -9.34 -3.95 -6.24
CA CYS A 28 -7.91 -3.84 -6.16
C CYS A 28 -7.31 -5.24 -6.16
N GLY A 29 -6.38 -5.51 -7.07
CA GLY A 29 -5.78 -6.83 -7.21
C GLY A 29 -4.41 -6.81 -7.86
N ALA A 30 -3.70 -7.92 -7.66
CA ALA A 30 -2.41 -8.20 -8.27
C ALA A 30 -2.35 -9.66 -8.76
N PRO A 31 -1.52 -9.95 -9.78
CA PRO A 31 -1.24 -11.32 -10.18
C PRO A 31 -0.76 -12.19 -9.01
N PRO A 32 -0.89 -13.52 -9.08
CA PRO A 32 -0.34 -14.44 -8.08
C PRO A 32 1.11 -14.12 -7.73
N LYS A 33 1.45 -14.18 -6.43
CA LYS A 33 2.81 -13.93 -5.91
C LYS A 33 3.45 -12.63 -6.41
N SER A 34 2.64 -11.60 -6.68
CA SER A 34 3.10 -10.34 -7.23
C SER A 34 2.52 -9.16 -6.48
N CYS A 35 3.24 -8.05 -6.53
CA CYS A 35 2.78 -6.75 -6.07
C CYS A 35 2.34 -5.87 -7.23
N ARG A 36 1.39 -4.97 -6.94
CA ARG A 36 1.00 -3.87 -7.80
C ARG A 36 0.94 -2.60 -6.98
N ARG A 37 1.58 -1.55 -7.48
CA ARG A 37 1.46 -0.20 -6.95
C ARG A 37 0.08 0.34 -7.32
N MET A 38 -0.70 0.65 -6.30
CA MET A 38 -2.06 1.16 -6.44
C MET A 38 -2.08 2.68 -6.56
N MET A 39 -1.26 3.34 -5.75
CA MET A 39 -1.14 4.80 -5.73
C MET A 39 0.33 5.17 -5.68
N CYS A 40 0.66 6.30 -6.30
CA CYS A 40 1.99 6.88 -6.22
C CYS A 40 1.90 8.39 -6.35
N GLU A 41 2.49 9.11 -5.42
CA GLU A 41 2.61 10.57 -5.47
C GLU A 41 4.03 10.93 -5.02
N GLN A 42 4.73 11.71 -5.85
CA GLN A 42 6.15 12.06 -5.68
C GLN A 42 7.05 10.82 -5.51
N THR A 43 7.39 10.50 -4.27
CA THR A 43 8.20 9.35 -3.88
C THR A 43 7.48 8.45 -2.88
N SER A 44 6.17 8.61 -2.72
CA SER A 44 5.33 7.86 -1.80
C SER A 44 4.41 6.94 -2.57
N ALA A 45 4.36 5.68 -2.17
CA ALA A 45 3.57 4.68 -2.87
C ALA A 45 2.83 3.74 -1.91
N LEU A 46 1.66 3.30 -2.38
CA LEU A 46 0.85 2.26 -1.75
C LEU A 46 0.86 1.03 -2.66
N TYR A 47 1.14 -0.14 -2.10
CA TYR A 47 1.16 -1.39 -2.86
C TYR A 47 0.18 -2.39 -2.30
N PHE A 48 -0.41 -3.15 -3.20
CA PHE A 48 -1.16 -4.36 -2.92
C PHE A 48 -0.34 -5.56 -3.43
N CYS A 49 -0.03 -6.50 -2.54
CA CYS A 49 0.68 -7.72 -2.89
C CYS A 49 -0.22 -8.92 -2.67
N ASN A 50 -0.39 -9.73 -3.72
CA ASN A 50 -1.09 -10.99 -3.66
C ASN A 50 -0.11 -12.07 -3.19
N GLU A 51 -0.34 -12.63 -2.01
CA GLU A 51 0.50 -13.68 -1.41
C GLU A 51 0.04 -15.08 -1.83
N LEU A 52 -1.07 -15.19 -2.56
CA LEU A 52 -1.62 -16.46 -3.04
C LEU A 52 -1.02 -16.88 -4.38
N ASP A 53 -1.19 -18.16 -4.69
CA ASP A 53 -0.86 -18.76 -5.99
C ASP A 53 -1.98 -18.59 -7.03
N THR A 54 -3.08 -17.94 -6.64
CA THR A 54 -4.24 -17.62 -7.50
C THR A 54 -4.48 -16.12 -7.55
N PRO A 55 -5.08 -15.58 -8.63
CA PRO A 55 -5.46 -14.17 -8.69
C PRO A 55 -6.35 -13.80 -7.50
N LEU A 56 -6.09 -12.63 -6.92
CA LEU A 56 -6.83 -12.10 -5.78
C LEU A 56 -7.23 -10.67 -6.07
N GLU A 57 -8.52 -10.40 -5.91
CA GLU A 57 -9.13 -9.09 -6.05
C GLU A 57 -10.00 -8.83 -4.81
N VAL A 58 -9.75 -7.70 -4.14
CA VAL A 58 -10.49 -7.25 -2.97
C VAL A 58 -11.03 -5.83 -3.20
N ASP A 59 -11.97 -5.35 -2.41
CA ASP A 59 -12.40 -3.96 -2.55
C ASP A 59 -11.25 -3.00 -2.26
N CYS A 60 -11.06 -1.98 -3.11
CA CYS A 60 -10.00 -0.98 -2.89
C CYS A 60 -10.16 -0.28 -1.54
N ARG A 61 -11.40 -0.08 -1.09
CA ARG A 61 -11.72 0.41 0.26
C ARG A 61 -11.10 -0.47 1.35
N HIS A 62 -11.17 -1.79 1.19
CA HIS A 62 -10.60 -2.71 2.17
C HIS A 62 -9.07 -2.61 2.20
N VAL A 63 -8.41 -2.43 1.04
CA VAL A 63 -6.96 -2.17 1.00
C VAL A 63 -6.62 -0.85 1.70
N ALA A 64 -7.43 0.20 1.49
CA ALA A 64 -7.23 1.50 2.14
C ALA A 64 -7.34 1.41 3.68
N GLU A 65 -8.27 0.61 4.21
CA GLU A 65 -8.37 0.35 5.66
C GLU A 65 -7.08 -0.28 6.22
N PHE A 66 -6.43 -1.17 5.45
CA PHE A 66 -5.16 -1.77 5.84
C PHE A 66 -4.02 -0.73 5.80
N ILE A 67 -3.99 0.15 4.80
CA ILE A 67 -3.03 1.26 4.74
C ILE A 67 -3.23 2.23 5.92
N GLU A 68 -4.47 2.54 6.27
CA GLU A 68 -4.80 3.41 7.41
C GLU A 68 -4.30 2.83 8.74
N GLN A 69 -4.34 1.50 8.90
CA GLN A 69 -3.73 0.87 10.07
C GLN A 69 -2.22 1.12 10.14
N ILE A 70 -1.52 1.07 9.00
CA ILE A 70 -0.07 1.36 8.98
C ILE A 70 0.14 2.82 9.35
N TRP A 71 -0.65 3.72 8.78
CA TRP A 71 -0.61 5.15 9.10
C TRP A 71 -0.77 5.42 10.61
N VAL A 72 -1.88 4.98 11.20
CA VAL A 72 -2.20 5.26 12.61
C VAL A 72 -1.15 4.71 13.57
N ASN A 73 -0.59 3.54 13.27
CA ASN A 73 0.30 2.83 14.19
C ASN A 73 1.80 3.10 13.94
N CYS A 74 2.19 3.50 12.73
CA CYS A 74 3.60 3.71 12.37
C CYS A 74 3.99 5.18 12.26
N CYS A 75 3.04 6.12 12.30
CA CYS A 75 3.26 7.52 11.92
C CYS A 75 3.14 8.54 13.07
N MET A 76 3.29 8.13 14.34
CA MET A 76 2.93 9.00 15.47
C MET A 76 3.69 10.33 15.58
N HIS A 77 4.92 10.47 15.04
CA HIS A 77 5.70 11.72 15.17
C HIS A 77 6.69 12.01 14.02
N GLN A 78 6.57 11.36 12.87
CA GLN A 78 7.57 11.48 11.78
C GLN A 78 6.95 12.04 10.49
N LEU A 79 7.69 12.90 9.79
CA LEU A 79 7.31 13.45 8.46
C LEU A 79 7.36 12.40 7.35
N THR A 80 7.88 11.21 7.66
CA THR A 80 8.05 10.12 6.73
C THR A 80 7.62 8.82 7.40
N THR A 81 7.09 7.87 6.62
CA THR A 81 6.67 6.58 7.18
C THR A 81 6.78 5.45 6.17
N SER A 82 6.86 4.23 6.68
CA SER A 82 6.64 3.02 5.90
C SER A 82 6.17 1.88 6.79
N GLY A 83 5.61 0.87 6.16
CA GLY A 83 5.20 -0.34 6.83
C GLY A 83 4.41 -1.30 5.95
N VAL A 84 4.06 -2.42 6.55
CA VAL A 84 3.29 -3.49 5.92
C VAL A 84 2.30 -4.06 6.91
N THR A 85 1.10 -4.34 6.43
CA THR A 85 0.12 -5.17 7.13
C THR A 85 -0.34 -6.32 6.24
N ARG A 86 -0.63 -7.47 6.86
CA ARG A 86 -0.98 -8.70 6.15
C ARG A 86 -2.42 -9.06 6.48
N SER A 87 -3.21 -9.34 5.45
CA SER A 87 -4.57 -9.85 5.58
C SER A 87 -4.57 -11.37 5.75
N LYS A 88 -5.60 -11.87 6.44
CA LYS A 88 -5.90 -13.31 6.48
C LYS A 88 -6.43 -13.85 5.14
N GLU A 89 -6.88 -12.95 4.26
CA GLU A 89 -7.40 -13.27 2.92
C GLU A 89 -6.28 -13.54 1.90
N GLY A 90 -5.01 -13.45 2.31
CA GLY A 90 -3.88 -13.79 1.44
C GLY A 90 -3.32 -12.61 0.63
N PHE A 91 -3.57 -11.37 1.04
CA PHE A 91 -2.84 -10.21 0.52
C PHE A 91 -2.04 -9.51 1.61
N SER A 92 -1.09 -8.67 1.20
CA SER A 92 -0.44 -7.69 2.07
C SER A 92 -0.52 -6.30 1.46
N ALA A 93 -0.72 -5.31 2.32
CA ALA A 93 -0.74 -3.90 1.95
C ALA A 93 0.56 -3.26 2.44
N TRP A 94 1.23 -2.54 1.55
CA TRP A 94 2.50 -1.86 1.85
C TRP A 94 2.36 -0.37 1.62
N LEU A 95 3.11 0.38 2.40
CA LEU A 95 3.20 1.82 2.31
C LEU A 95 4.64 2.25 2.56
N GLY A 96 5.12 3.21 1.79
CA GLY A 96 6.46 3.76 1.95
C GLY A 96 6.95 4.47 0.70
N TYR A 97 8.26 4.42 0.48
CA TYR A 97 8.90 4.98 -0.70
C TYR A 97 8.49 4.22 -1.97
N GLY A 98 8.24 4.94 -3.06
CA GLY A 98 8.12 4.35 -4.38
C GLY A 98 8.43 5.34 -5.48
N ASN A 99 9.24 4.94 -6.46
CA ASN A 99 9.55 5.79 -7.60
C ASN A 99 8.39 5.79 -8.60
N CYS A 100 7.61 6.87 -8.65
CA CYS A 100 6.44 6.97 -9.53
C CYS A 100 6.74 6.90 -11.04
N ASN A 101 8.01 7.05 -11.44
CA ASN A 101 8.45 6.87 -12.82
C ASN A 101 8.73 5.42 -13.20
N HIS A 102 8.78 4.50 -12.23
CA HIS A 102 8.91 3.07 -12.51
C HIS A 102 7.55 2.45 -12.86
N SER A 103 7.59 1.29 -13.53
CA SER A 103 6.40 0.48 -13.77
C SER A 103 5.68 0.19 -12.45
N PRO A 104 4.33 0.25 -12.42
CA PRO A 104 3.56 -0.05 -11.21
C PRO A 104 3.66 -1.51 -10.77
N ASN A 105 4.22 -2.39 -11.61
CA ASN A 105 4.44 -3.79 -11.26
C ASN A 105 5.83 -4.03 -10.64
N VAL A 106 6.64 -2.98 -10.44
CA VAL A 106 7.88 -3.10 -9.65
C VAL A 106 7.47 -3.24 -8.18
N PRO A 107 7.84 -4.33 -7.50
CA PRO A 107 7.48 -4.54 -6.10
C PRO A 107 8.16 -3.52 -5.17
N PRO A 108 7.60 -3.32 -3.95
CA PRO A 108 8.20 -2.50 -2.91
C PRO A 108 9.54 -3.02 -2.40
#